data_AF-A0A968SJL6-F1
#
_entry.id   AF-A0A968SJL6-F1
#
_cell.length_a   1.000
_cell.length_b   1.000
_cell.length_c   1.000
_cell.angle_alpha   90.00
_cell.angle_beta   90.00
_cell.angle_gamma   90.00
#
_symmetry.space_group_name_H-M   'P 1'
#
loop_
_entity.id
_entity.type
_entity.pdbx_description
1 polymer ?
#
loop_
_entity_poly.entity_id
_entity_poly.type
_entity_poly.pdbx_seq_one_letter_code
_entity_poly.pdbx_strand_id
1 'polypeptide(L)'
;MSEKTKLNKKANNFSISLLIIGLIIALAGVGYFAYDQYTKNESLQVQLSDPEAQANIEQEQATEIINKLKKILLVDESQGDPAVASVTDSEKLKEAQPEFYKDVQNGDYLVIYPSRAIIFRQAENKIINIAPIIRPPEGLQNSSDQSSDNQEEQTSQTTIEDSQSQNPQTNPVETNPTDSNLNQ
;
A
#
# COMPACT_ATOMS: atom_id res chain seq x y z
N MET A 1 13.17 -54.22 60.32
CA MET A 1 13.11 -53.99 58.86
C MET A 1 14.14 -52.93 58.50
N SER A 2 15.29 -53.37 58.02
CA SER A 2 16.38 -52.51 57.54
C SER A 2 16.29 -52.43 56.02
N GLU A 3 16.37 -51.24 55.45
CA GLU A 3 17.38 -50.94 54.43
C GLU A 3 17.45 -49.42 54.22
N LYS A 4 18.60 -48.84 54.58
CA LYS A 4 18.96 -47.48 54.16
C LYS A 4 20.04 -47.62 53.10
N THR A 5 19.69 -47.38 51.85
CA THR A 5 20.60 -47.38 50.71
C THR A 5 21.53 -46.17 50.81
N LYS A 6 22.82 -46.43 50.98
CA LYS A 6 23.90 -45.44 50.87
C LYS A 6 24.23 -45.25 49.39
N LEU A 7 24.01 -44.06 48.85
CA LEU A 7 24.50 -43.67 47.52
C LEU A 7 25.86 -42.98 47.65
N ASN A 8 26.89 -43.64 47.17
CA ASN A 8 28.27 -43.18 47.07
C ASN A 8 28.48 -42.37 45.77
N LYS A 9 28.14 -41.08 45.78
CA LYS A 9 28.39 -40.19 44.64
C LYS A 9 29.78 -39.56 44.73
N LYS A 10 30.81 -40.28 44.29
CA LYS A 10 32.10 -39.66 43.94
C LYS A 10 31.94 -38.98 42.58
N ALA A 11 31.63 -37.69 42.59
CA ALA A 11 31.63 -36.88 41.38
C ALA A 11 33.05 -36.85 40.82
N ASN A 12 33.23 -37.43 39.64
CA ASN A 12 34.43 -37.36 38.84
C ASN A 12 34.49 -35.97 38.20
N ASN A 13 35.50 -35.19 38.59
CA ASN A 13 35.77 -33.83 38.09
C ASN A 13 35.78 -33.74 36.55
N PHE A 14 36.05 -34.86 35.88
CA PHE A 14 35.99 -35.00 34.42
C PHE A 14 34.57 -34.82 33.84
N SER A 15 33.55 -35.36 34.51
CA SER A 15 32.15 -35.22 34.07
C SER A 15 31.62 -33.80 34.29
N ILE A 16 32.13 -33.09 35.31
CA ILE A 16 31.80 -31.67 35.54
C ILE A 16 32.47 -30.79 34.48
N SER A 17 33.73 -31.08 34.12
CA SER A 17 34.44 -30.35 33.07
C SER A 17 33.77 -30.51 31.70
N LEU A 18 33.30 -31.72 31.36
CA LEU A 18 32.59 -31.99 30.10
C LEU A 18 31.24 -31.24 30.03
N LEU A 19 30.55 -31.10 31.15
CA LEU A 19 29.28 -30.38 31.25
C LEU A 19 29.49 -28.86 31.06
N ILE A 20 30.55 -28.31 31.64
CA ILE A 20 30.91 -26.89 31.48
C ILE A 20 31.30 -26.59 30.02
N ILE A 21 32.05 -27.48 29.37
CA ILE A 21 32.42 -27.34 27.96
C ILE A 21 31.19 -27.42 27.05
N GLY A 22 30.27 -28.35 27.30
CA GLY A 22 29.00 -28.44 26.57
C GLY A 22 28.15 -27.17 26.72
N LEU A 23 28.12 -26.57 27.91
CA LEU A 23 27.40 -25.32 28.17
C LEU A 23 28.01 -24.13 27.42
N ILE A 24 29.34 -24.04 27.34
CA ILE A 24 30.02 -22.98 26.58
C ILE A 24 29.73 -23.09 25.08
N ILE A 25 29.72 -24.30 24.53
CA ILE A 25 29.39 -24.56 23.12
C ILE A 25 27.92 -24.19 22.83
N ALA A 26 27.00 -24.51 23.74
CA ALA A 26 25.59 -24.14 23.60
C ALA A 26 25.39 -22.62 23.59
N LEU A 27 26.07 -21.88 24.47
CA LEU A 27 26.00 -20.42 24.52
C LEU A 27 26.61 -19.77 23.27
N ALA A 28 27.72 -20.32 22.75
CA ALA A 28 28.31 -19.86 21.50
C ALA A 28 27.39 -20.10 20.28
N GLY A 29 26.70 -21.25 20.24
CA GLY A 29 25.72 -21.56 19.20
C GLY A 29 24.51 -20.62 19.22
N VAL A 30 23.98 -20.30 20.40
CA VAL A 30 22.89 -19.32 20.56
C VAL A 30 23.34 -17.92 20.17
N GLY A 31 24.55 -17.51 20.54
CA GLY A 31 25.13 -16.23 20.16
C GLY A 31 25.33 -16.09 18.64
N TYR A 32 25.82 -17.16 17.98
CA TYR A 32 25.97 -17.20 16.53
C TYR A 32 24.61 -17.15 15.80
N PHE A 33 23.62 -17.93 16.27
CA PHE A 33 22.28 -17.92 15.69
C PHE A 33 21.56 -16.57 15.89
N ALA A 34 21.70 -15.96 17.06
CA ALA A 34 21.18 -14.63 17.31
C ALA A 34 21.86 -13.58 16.42
N TYR A 35 23.19 -13.65 16.26
CA TYR A 35 23.93 -12.74 15.37
C TYR A 35 23.49 -12.85 13.91
N ASP A 36 23.29 -14.07 13.38
CA ASP A 36 22.73 -14.29 12.03
C ASP A 36 21.29 -13.76 11.89
N GLN A 37 20.50 -13.79 12.97
CA GLN A 37 19.17 -13.19 13.01
C GLN A 37 19.16 -11.68 13.23
N TYR A 38 20.25 -11.05 13.65
CA TYR A 38 20.33 -9.59 13.85
C TYR A 38 20.85 -8.86 12.60
N THR A 39 21.77 -9.46 11.85
CA THR A 39 22.33 -8.85 10.63
C THR A 39 21.36 -8.83 9.43
N LYS A 40 20.36 -9.72 9.41
CA LYS A 40 19.26 -9.70 8.42
C LYS A 40 18.28 -8.54 8.59
N ASN A 41 18.41 -7.78 9.68
CA ASN A 41 17.44 -6.74 10.08
C ASN A 41 17.93 -5.34 9.70
N GLU A 42 19.25 -5.15 9.53
CA GLU A 42 19.84 -3.87 9.13
C GLU A 42 19.57 -3.54 7.65
N SER A 43 19.45 -4.54 6.77
CA SER A 43 19.08 -4.33 5.37
C SER A 43 17.62 -3.91 5.17
N LEU A 44 16.73 -4.24 6.11
CA LEU A 44 15.34 -3.77 6.11
C LEU A 44 15.26 -2.28 6.46
N GLN A 45 16.10 -1.78 7.37
CA GLN A 45 16.02 -0.40 7.86
C GLN A 45 16.58 0.63 6.87
N VAL A 46 17.58 0.25 6.06
CA VAL A 46 18.08 1.06 4.95
C VAL A 46 17.08 1.11 3.79
N GLN A 47 16.33 0.02 3.55
CA GLN A 47 15.33 -0.07 2.49
C GLN A 47 14.01 0.68 2.84
N LEU A 48 13.72 0.88 4.12
CA LEU A 48 12.55 1.64 4.61
C LEU A 48 12.75 3.18 4.59
N SER A 49 13.99 3.67 4.39
CA SER A 49 14.33 5.11 4.44
C SER A 49 14.45 5.77 3.07
N ASP A 50 14.52 4.95 2.01
CA ASP A 50 14.57 5.39 0.61
C ASP A 50 13.18 5.22 -0.04
N PRO A 51 12.54 6.30 -0.52
CA PRO A 51 11.24 6.21 -1.18
C PRO A 51 11.19 5.23 -2.36
N GLU A 52 12.29 5.06 -3.12
CA GLU A 52 12.33 4.11 -4.24
C GLU A 52 12.31 2.66 -3.75
N ALA A 53 13.02 2.41 -2.66
CA ALA A 53 13.09 1.11 -2.03
C ALA A 53 11.74 0.69 -1.41
N GLN A 54 10.99 1.63 -0.83
CA GLN A 54 9.65 1.39 -0.32
C GLN A 54 8.65 1.05 -1.44
N ALA A 55 8.70 1.78 -2.56
CA ALA A 55 7.86 1.53 -3.72
C ALA A 55 8.12 0.13 -4.33
N ASN A 56 9.38 -0.28 -4.39
CA ASN A 56 9.76 -1.61 -4.86
C ASN A 56 9.18 -2.72 -3.97
N ILE A 57 9.24 -2.57 -2.64
CA ILE A 57 8.66 -3.55 -1.70
C ILE A 57 7.14 -3.67 -1.89
N GLU A 58 6.44 -2.54 -2.03
CA GLU A 58 4.98 -2.55 -2.26
C GLU A 58 4.61 -3.22 -3.59
N GLN A 59 5.38 -2.96 -4.64
CA GLN A 59 5.17 -3.57 -5.96
C GLN A 59 5.45 -5.09 -5.95
N GLU A 60 6.51 -5.53 -5.27
CA GLU A 60 6.83 -6.95 -5.09
C GLU A 60 5.72 -7.66 -4.31
N GLN A 61 5.23 -7.06 -3.23
CA GLN A 61 4.12 -7.60 -2.45
C GLN A 61 2.84 -7.71 -3.27
N ALA A 62 2.46 -6.64 -4.00
CA ALA A 62 1.30 -6.67 -4.90
C ALA A 62 1.42 -7.80 -5.93
N THR A 63 2.60 -7.96 -6.53
CA THR A 63 2.89 -9.03 -7.50
C THR A 63 2.75 -10.42 -6.87
N GLU A 64 3.24 -10.61 -5.65
CA GLU A 64 3.10 -11.87 -4.92
C GLU A 64 1.63 -12.22 -4.65
N ILE A 65 0.84 -11.24 -4.19
CA ILE A 65 -0.59 -11.41 -3.94
C ILE A 65 -1.33 -11.82 -5.21
N ILE A 66 -1.08 -11.12 -6.32
CA ILE A 66 -1.71 -11.41 -7.62
C ILE A 66 -1.32 -12.82 -8.09
N ASN A 67 -0.05 -13.21 -7.95
CA ASN A 67 0.43 -14.53 -8.35
C ASN A 67 -0.20 -15.65 -7.50
N LYS A 68 -0.40 -15.44 -6.21
CA LYS A 68 -1.12 -16.38 -5.34
C LYS A 68 -2.59 -16.48 -5.74
N LEU A 69 -3.23 -15.35 -6.00
CA LEU A 69 -4.64 -15.31 -6.44
C LEU A 69 -4.85 -16.03 -7.77
N LYS A 70 -3.98 -15.81 -8.77
CA LYS A 70 -4.07 -16.47 -10.10
C LYS A 70 -3.99 -18.00 -10.04
N LYS A 71 -3.42 -18.58 -8.97
CA LYS A 71 -3.36 -20.03 -8.77
C LYS A 71 -4.70 -20.65 -8.36
N ILE A 72 -5.60 -19.85 -7.80
CA ILE A 72 -6.89 -20.32 -7.25
C ILE A 72 -8.10 -19.68 -7.93
N LEU A 73 -7.90 -18.58 -8.66
CA LEU A 73 -8.92 -17.90 -9.44
C LEU A 73 -8.41 -17.68 -10.86
N LEU A 74 -9.19 -18.11 -11.85
CA LEU A 74 -8.91 -17.76 -13.22
C LEU A 74 -9.19 -16.26 -13.43
N VAL A 75 -8.13 -15.52 -13.75
CA VAL A 75 -8.17 -14.11 -14.07
C VAL A 75 -7.74 -13.95 -15.52
N ASP A 76 -8.54 -13.22 -16.29
CA ASP A 76 -8.21 -12.83 -17.65
C ASP A 76 -7.19 -11.69 -17.63
N GLU A 77 -6.01 -11.94 -18.19
CA GLU A 77 -4.89 -10.98 -18.21
C GLU A 77 -5.17 -9.80 -19.14
N SER A 78 -6.14 -9.91 -20.06
CA SER A 78 -6.54 -8.80 -20.94
C SER A 78 -7.34 -7.71 -20.22
N GLN A 79 -7.78 -7.95 -18.99
CA GLN A 79 -8.53 -6.98 -18.18
C GLN A 79 -7.65 -5.87 -17.60
N GLY A 80 -6.33 -5.90 -17.81
CA GLY A 80 -5.38 -4.92 -17.26
C GLY A 80 -4.91 -5.24 -15.85
N ASP A 81 -4.01 -4.39 -15.34
CA ASP A 81 -3.35 -4.60 -14.05
C ASP A 81 -4.30 -4.25 -12.88
N PRO A 82 -4.47 -5.15 -11.90
CA PRO A 82 -5.28 -4.87 -10.73
C PRO A 82 -4.59 -3.92 -9.76
N ALA A 83 -5.37 -3.14 -9.03
CA ALA A 83 -4.91 -2.43 -7.86
C ALA A 83 -4.98 -3.33 -6.62
N VAL A 84 -3.96 -3.29 -5.76
CA VAL A 84 -3.90 -4.07 -4.52
C VAL A 84 -3.77 -3.11 -3.35
N ALA A 85 -4.62 -3.27 -2.33
CA ALA A 85 -4.56 -2.50 -1.09
C ALA A 85 -4.67 -3.44 0.13
N SER A 86 -3.93 -3.15 1.20
CA SER A 86 -4.04 -3.87 2.47
C SER A 86 -5.20 -3.31 3.30
N VAL A 87 -5.92 -4.20 3.99
CA VAL A 87 -6.99 -3.82 4.91
C VAL A 87 -6.38 -3.53 6.28
N THR A 88 -6.46 -2.27 6.72
CA THR A 88 -5.96 -1.82 8.02
C THR A 88 -7.08 -1.61 9.05
N ASP A 89 -8.29 -1.31 8.59
CA ASP A 89 -9.48 -1.08 9.42
C ASP A 89 -10.70 -1.82 8.84
N SER A 90 -10.85 -3.08 9.26
CA SER A 90 -11.93 -3.96 8.83
C SER A 90 -13.30 -3.54 9.38
N GLU A 91 -13.37 -2.87 10.52
CA GLU A 91 -14.65 -2.45 11.13
C GLU A 91 -15.29 -1.34 10.29
N LYS A 92 -14.50 -0.32 9.93
CA LYS A 92 -14.97 0.76 9.04
C LYS A 92 -15.42 0.25 7.67
N LEU A 93 -14.72 -0.73 7.11
CA LEU A 93 -15.12 -1.34 5.83
C LEU A 93 -16.44 -2.10 5.95
N LYS A 94 -16.64 -2.86 7.03
CA LYS A 94 -17.91 -3.54 7.32
C LYS A 94 -19.07 -2.58 7.44
N GLU A 95 -18.87 -1.41 8.04
CA GLU A 95 -19.90 -0.37 8.08
C GLU A 95 -20.22 0.20 6.69
N ALA A 96 -19.20 0.41 5.85
CA ALA A 96 -19.36 0.99 4.52
C ALA A 96 -20.12 0.06 3.55
N GLN A 97 -19.81 -1.24 3.56
CA GLN A 97 -20.50 -2.23 2.74
C GLN A 97 -20.60 -3.59 3.46
N PRO A 98 -21.61 -3.77 4.33
CA PRO A 98 -21.71 -4.92 5.23
C PRO A 98 -21.66 -6.28 4.55
N GLU A 99 -22.30 -6.42 3.39
CA GLU A 99 -22.38 -7.71 2.69
C GLU A 99 -21.06 -8.11 2.03
N PHE A 100 -20.30 -7.14 1.52
CA PHE A 100 -19.04 -7.45 0.85
C PHE A 100 -17.90 -7.64 1.85
N TYR A 101 -17.87 -6.81 2.90
CA TYR A 101 -16.79 -6.83 3.90
C TYR A 101 -17.12 -7.67 5.14
N LYS A 102 -18.24 -8.38 5.18
CA LYS A 102 -18.72 -9.15 6.35
C LYS A 102 -17.63 -9.94 7.09
N ASP A 103 -16.84 -10.71 6.34
CA ASP A 103 -15.81 -11.61 6.87
C ASP A 103 -14.38 -11.07 6.73
N VAL A 104 -14.24 -9.78 6.37
CA VAL A 104 -12.92 -9.13 6.22
C VAL A 104 -12.24 -8.95 7.57
N GLN A 105 -10.91 -9.08 7.56
CA GLN A 105 -10.03 -8.91 8.71
C GLN A 105 -8.88 -7.97 8.37
N ASN A 106 -8.27 -7.37 9.40
CA ASN A 106 -7.05 -6.60 9.21
C ASN A 106 -5.93 -7.53 8.72
N GLY A 107 -5.20 -7.08 7.70
CA GLY A 107 -4.20 -7.89 6.99
C GLY A 107 -4.75 -8.71 5.81
N ASP A 108 -6.06 -8.68 5.55
CA ASP A 108 -6.60 -9.12 4.25
C ASP A 108 -6.21 -8.10 3.16
N TYR A 109 -6.24 -8.52 1.90
CA TYR A 109 -5.93 -7.70 0.74
C TYR A 109 -7.17 -7.49 -0.13
N LEU A 110 -7.44 -6.24 -0.48
CA LEU A 110 -8.44 -5.86 -1.49
C LEU A 110 -7.74 -5.76 -2.85
N VAL A 111 -8.14 -6.64 -3.77
CA VAL A 111 -7.67 -6.67 -5.16
C VAL A 111 -8.79 -6.20 -6.07
N ILE A 112 -8.56 -5.10 -6.79
CA ILE A 112 -9.55 -4.45 -7.64
C ILE A 112 -9.16 -4.63 -9.11
N TYR A 113 -9.99 -5.36 -9.85
CA TYR A 113 -9.96 -5.44 -11.30
C TYR A 113 -11.04 -4.50 -11.88
N PRO A 114 -10.98 -4.15 -13.17
CA PRO A 114 -11.99 -3.27 -13.77
C PRO A 114 -13.44 -3.77 -13.68
N SER A 115 -13.63 -5.09 -13.64
CA SER A 115 -14.96 -5.73 -13.61
C SER A 115 -15.36 -6.28 -12.24
N ARG A 116 -14.44 -6.37 -11.26
CA ARG A 116 -14.72 -7.01 -9.97
C ARG A 116 -13.72 -6.60 -8.88
N ALA A 117 -14.19 -6.63 -7.64
CA ALA A 117 -13.36 -6.51 -6.45
C ALA A 117 -13.28 -7.87 -5.72
N ILE A 118 -12.13 -8.17 -5.15
CA ILE A 118 -11.84 -9.45 -4.47
C ILE A 118 -11.17 -9.16 -3.14
N ILE A 119 -11.64 -9.81 -2.08
CA ILE A 119 -10.96 -9.83 -0.77
C ILE A 119 -10.19 -11.14 -0.67
N PHE A 120 -8.87 -11.06 -0.51
CA PHE A 120 -7.97 -12.19 -0.47
C PHE A 120 -7.16 -12.22 0.83
N ARG A 121 -7.15 -13.36 1.50
CA ARG A 121 -6.32 -13.62 2.68
C ARG A 121 -5.09 -14.41 2.28
N GLN A 122 -3.95 -13.75 2.25
CA GLN A 122 -2.68 -14.34 1.85
C GLN A 122 -2.23 -15.48 2.77
N ALA A 123 -2.43 -15.33 4.08
CA ALA A 123 -1.99 -16.30 5.09
C ALA A 123 -2.66 -17.69 4.92
N GLU A 124 -3.92 -17.70 4.49
CA GLU A 124 -4.70 -18.92 4.25
C GLU A 124 -4.75 -19.31 2.77
N ASN A 125 -4.16 -18.48 1.88
CA ASN A 125 -4.31 -18.56 0.43
C ASN A 125 -5.79 -18.71 0.01
N LYS A 126 -6.65 -17.82 0.52
CA LYS A 126 -8.10 -17.97 0.46
C LYS A 126 -8.79 -16.71 -0.04
N ILE A 127 -9.77 -16.89 -0.92
CA ILE A 127 -10.71 -15.83 -1.30
C ILE A 127 -11.77 -15.72 -0.22
N ILE A 128 -11.87 -14.55 0.39
CA ILE A 128 -12.85 -14.25 1.43
C ILE A 128 -14.16 -13.82 0.79
N ASN A 129 -14.11 -12.92 -0.20
CA ASN A 129 -15.29 -12.49 -0.94
C ASN A 129 -14.94 -11.99 -2.35
N ILE A 130 -15.91 -11.97 -3.24
CA ILE A 130 -15.80 -11.47 -4.62
C ILE A 130 -17.11 -10.81 -5.04
N ALA A 131 -17.03 -9.62 -5.63
CA ALA A 131 -18.20 -8.88 -6.11
C ALA A 131 -17.93 -8.21 -7.47
N PRO A 132 -18.91 -8.18 -8.38
CA PRO A 132 -18.79 -7.44 -9.64
C PRO A 132 -18.82 -5.93 -9.40
N ILE A 133 -18.10 -5.19 -10.23
CA ILE A 133 -18.21 -3.73 -10.33
C ILE A 133 -19.15 -3.41 -11.48
N ILE A 134 -20.34 -2.92 -11.15
CA ILE A 134 -21.36 -2.54 -12.13
C ILE A 134 -21.25 -1.04 -12.35
N ARG A 135 -20.82 -0.63 -13.54
CA ARG A 135 -20.92 0.76 -13.99
C ARG A 135 -22.27 0.95 -14.68
N PRO A 136 -23.13 1.87 -14.22
CA PRO A 136 -24.30 2.25 -14.98
C PRO A 136 -23.88 2.68 -16.39
N PRO A 137 -24.63 2.32 -17.44
CA PRO A 137 -24.32 2.80 -18.78
C PRO A 137 -24.38 4.34 -18.78
N GLU A 138 -23.28 4.96 -19.16
CA GLU A 138 -23.22 6.41 -19.43
C GLU A 138 -24.17 6.71 -20.59
N GLY A 139 -25.33 7.28 -20.28
CA GLY A 139 -26.38 7.54 -21.28
C GLY A 139 -27.81 7.53 -20.77
N LEU A 140 -28.07 7.12 -19.53
CA LEU A 140 -29.38 7.29 -18.88
C LEU A 140 -29.37 8.51 -17.96
N GLN A 141 -29.10 9.69 -18.53
CA GLN A 141 -29.48 10.95 -17.90
C GLN A 141 -30.97 11.15 -18.10
N ASN A 142 -31.69 11.20 -16.98
CA ASN A 142 -33.12 11.48 -16.91
C ASN A 142 -33.46 12.73 -17.70
N SER A 143 -34.15 12.55 -18.83
CA SER A 143 -34.79 13.62 -19.59
C SER A 143 -36.17 13.88 -18.99
N SER A 144 -36.21 14.53 -17.83
CA SER A 144 -37.45 15.05 -17.26
C SER A 144 -37.14 16.31 -16.44
N ASP A 145 -37.28 17.45 -17.13
CA ASP A 145 -37.63 18.81 -16.66
C ASP A 145 -37.10 19.78 -17.73
N GLN A 146 -37.83 20.00 -18.84
CA GLN A 146 -38.96 20.90 -19.00
C GLN A 146 -38.60 22.40 -18.83
N SER A 147 -38.48 23.05 -19.98
CA SER A 147 -39.04 24.35 -20.35
C SER A 147 -39.24 25.41 -19.25
N SER A 148 -38.48 26.49 -19.33
CA SER A 148 -38.96 27.82 -18.94
C SER A 148 -38.39 28.84 -19.92
N ASP A 149 -39.24 29.18 -20.89
CA ASP A 149 -39.19 30.39 -21.68
C ASP A 149 -39.61 31.57 -20.78
N ASN A 150 -38.76 32.58 -20.61
CA ASN A 150 -39.19 33.98 -20.56
C ASN A 150 -37.97 34.91 -20.65
N GLN A 151 -37.87 35.61 -21.78
CA GLN A 151 -37.23 36.93 -21.83
C GLN A 151 -38.26 37.97 -21.41
N GLU A 152 -37.89 38.88 -20.53
CA GLU A 152 -38.25 40.30 -20.67
C GLU A 152 -37.24 41.17 -19.91
N GLU A 153 -37.05 42.35 -20.48
CA GLU A 153 -35.91 43.26 -20.44
C GLU A 153 -36.25 44.47 -19.53
N GLN A 154 -35.30 45.05 -18.78
CA GLN A 154 -35.14 46.52 -18.63
C GLN A 154 -33.98 46.94 -17.69
N THR A 155 -32.91 47.42 -18.31
CA THR A 155 -32.30 48.77 -18.15
C THR A 155 -32.54 49.58 -16.86
N SER A 156 -31.46 49.88 -16.10
CA SER A 156 -30.81 51.22 -16.03
C SER A 156 -29.94 51.40 -14.76
N GLN A 157 -28.65 51.74 -14.97
CA GLN A 157 -27.83 52.85 -14.37
C GLN A 157 -28.07 53.28 -12.90
N THR A 158 -27.13 53.65 -12.03
CA THR A 158 -25.70 54.08 -12.03
C THR A 158 -25.33 54.33 -10.54
N THR A 159 -24.07 54.14 -10.11
CA THR A 159 -23.25 55.13 -9.34
C THR A 159 -21.98 54.48 -8.77
N ILE A 160 -20.86 55.16 -9.03
CA ILE A 160 -19.46 54.88 -8.66
C ILE A 160 -19.12 55.67 -7.40
N GLU A 161 -18.35 55.09 -6.47
CA GLU A 161 -17.38 55.76 -5.57
C GLU A 161 -16.27 54.73 -5.26
N ASP A 162 -15.12 54.79 -5.96
CA ASP A 162 -13.85 55.46 -5.62
C ASP A 162 -13.13 54.92 -4.36
N SER A 163 -12.00 54.24 -4.59
CA SER A 163 -10.77 54.39 -3.80
C SER A 163 -9.56 53.93 -4.61
N GLN A 164 -8.97 54.91 -5.29
CA GLN A 164 -7.57 55.14 -5.66
C GLN A 164 -6.49 54.12 -5.21
N SER A 165 -5.57 53.77 -6.12
CA SER A 165 -4.14 54.13 -6.00
C SER A 165 -3.31 53.79 -7.27
N GLN A 166 -2.85 54.87 -7.93
CA GLN A 166 -1.56 55.17 -8.61
C GLN A 166 -0.51 54.01 -8.74
N ASN A 167 0.23 53.80 -9.84
CA ASN A 167 1.01 54.71 -10.71
C ASN A 167 1.52 53.99 -11.99
N PRO A 168 1.79 54.66 -13.14
CA PRO A 168 2.30 54.07 -14.39
C PRO A 168 3.77 54.46 -14.73
N GLN A 169 4.52 53.59 -15.42
CA GLN A 169 5.65 53.99 -16.30
C GLN A 169 6.08 52.82 -17.22
N THR A 170 5.74 52.86 -18.51
CA THR A 170 6.60 53.18 -19.69
C THR A 170 7.57 52.08 -20.16
N ASN A 171 7.15 51.44 -21.26
CA ASN A 171 7.87 50.87 -22.42
C ASN A 171 9.33 51.36 -22.66
N PRO A 172 10.20 50.56 -23.33
CA PRO A 172 10.06 50.40 -24.78
C PRO A 172 10.39 49.03 -25.40
N VAL A 173 9.77 48.88 -26.58
CA VAL A 173 10.08 47.99 -27.71
C VAL A 173 11.58 47.93 -27.99
N GLU A 174 12.13 46.72 -28.02
CA GLU A 174 13.44 46.43 -28.61
C GLU A 174 13.22 45.58 -29.87
N THR A 175 13.35 46.24 -31.03
CA THR A 175 13.59 45.59 -32.31
C THR A 175 15.09 45.36 -32.45
N ASN A 176 15.53 44.16 -32.82
CA ASN A 176 16.79 44.01 -33.54
C ASN A 176 16.70 42.89 -34.60
N PRO A 177 17.15 43.14 -35.84
CA PRO A 177 17.17 42.17 -36.93
C PRO A 177 18.50 41.41 -36.98
N THR A 178 18.59 40.35 -37.79
CA THR A 178 19.69 40.08 -38.76
C THR A 178 19.58 38.63 -39.27
N ASP A 179 19.19 38.50 -40.53
CA ASP A 179 19.54 37.38 -41.41
C ASP A 179 21.07 37.35 -41.65
N SER A 180 21.71 36.17 -41.56
CA SER A 180 22.78 35.69 -42.49
C SER A 180 23.55 34.48 -41.96
N ASN A 181 23.35 33.31 -42.60
CA ASN A 181 24.31 32.22 -42.92
C ASN A 181 23.46 30.98 -43.28
N LEU A 182 23.37 30.45 -44.50
CA LEU A 182 24.38 30.07 -45.49
C LEU A 182 25.54 29.23 -44.92
N ASN A 183 25.37 27.91 -44.84
CA ASN A 183 26.50 27.02 -45.07
C ASN A 183 26.03 25.65 -45.59
N GLN A 184 26.39 25.42 -46.86
CA GLN A 184 26.81 24.20 -47.55
C GLN A 184 25.95 22.93 -47.49
#